data_AF-Q098B0-F1
#
_entry.id   AF-Q098B0-F1
#
_cell.length_a   1.000
_cell.length_b   1.000
_cell.length_c   1.000
_cell.angle_alpha   90.00
_cell.angle_beta   90.00
_cell.angle_gamma   90.00
#
_symmetry.space_group_name_H-M   'P 1'
#
loop_
_entity.id
_entity.type
_entity.pdbx_description
1 polymer ?
#
loop_
_entity_poly.entity_id
_entity_poly.type
_entity_poly.pdbx_seq_one_letter_code
_entity_poly.pdbx_strand_id
1 'polypeptide(L)'
;MPEYKTPTAAQQVAEDERTEVGPVKPPYTGPKWLEHVPGHSPSVLGVILHLIALGLSILPSLAGLGPFWSFVMLMGGVLVVARELRATGEAHPLISWIPASFHPPYVPAVYTALAVAFVLPLLELSPLPLLWMGGTALLVRDQWDKVFAGPEGYAQLFDPRALTRGPRLLALVGVGVCVLALFFTWMPPPRMPVSYLGPPSYGPLRGQNVPRPTTDVVYGGLGQVALGGYSLPVAPTVEVALLGLLVLLMLRPEVDRPEWLRFVPAGVTVIALTWALVNLRLEVGPIAFLVGVVPLGIVAVFQALGREEFIPPLPEDRYESEEASEGGDEASEQSWPVDSADDITARDEDLPG
;
A
#
# COMPACT_ATOMS: atom_id res chain seq x y z
N MET A 1 42.72 -52.19 61.71
CA MET A 1 43.38 -52.11 60.39
C MET A 1 43.68 -50.65 60.12
N PRO A 2 44.95 -50.23 60.09
CA PRO A 2 45.32 -48.87 59.78
C PRO A 2 45.59 -48.74 58.27
N GLU A 3 44.80 -47.93 57.58
CA GLU A 3 45.10 -47.46 56.22
C GLU A 3 46.16 -46.35 56.30
N TYR A 4 47.21 -46.48 55.50
CA TYR A 4 48.19 -45.44 55.29
C TYR A 4 48.56 -45.32 53.81
N LYS A 5 48.54 -44.05 53.36
CA LYS A 5 49.38 -43.41 52.33
C LYS A 5 49.02 -43.68 50.86
N THR A 6 49.01 -42.71 49.94
CA THR A 6 49.67 -41.38 49.85
C THR A 6 48.93 -40.54 48.77
N PRO A 7 49.06 -39.19 48.75
CA PRO A 7 48.40 -38.34 47.77
C PRO A 7 49.21 -38.26 46.47
N THR A 8 48.53 -38.25 45.32
CA THR A 8 49.14 -37.95 44.02
C THR A 8 48.54 -36.66 43.49
N ALA A 9 49.31 -35.58 43.63
CA ALA A 9 49.14 -34.41 42.80
C ALA A 9 49.70 -34.68 41.39
N ALA A 10 49.10 -34.03 40.40
CA ALA A 10 49.52 -33.93 39.00
C ALA A 10 49.22 -35.13 38.10
N GLN A 11 48.01 -35.13 37.55
CA GLN A 11 47.78 -35.52 36.16
C GLN A 11 47.15 -34.31 35.45
N GLN A 12 48.00 -33.37 35.06
CA GLN A 12 47.69 -32.45 33.98
C GLN A 12 47.68 -33.25 32.67
N VAL A 13 46.86 -32.75 31.74
CA VAL A 13 46.79 -33.04 30.31
C VAL A 13 45.75 -34.08 29.91
N ALA A 14 44.80 -33.58 29.10
CA ALA A 14 43.87 -34.27 28.22
C ALA A 14 42.53 -34.75 28.82
N GLU A 15 41.71 -33.80 29.28
CA GLU A 15 40.28 -33.90 29.00
C GLU A 15 39.83 -32.65 28.28
N ASP A 16 40.05 -32.70 26.97
CA ASP A 16 39.00 -32.42 26.00
C ASP A 16 38.30 -31.08 26.20
N GLU A 17 39.05 -30.03 25.85
CA GLU A 17 38.54 -28.79 25.28
C GLU A 17 37.69 -29.14 24.04
N ARG A 18 36.49 -29.68 24.29
CA ARG A 18 35.40 -29.75 23.32
C ARG A 18 34.99 -28.32 23.06
N THR A 19 35.77 -27.67 22.21
CA THR A 19 35.26 -26.64 21.32
C THR A 19 34.12 -27.32 20.58
N GLU A 20 32.91 -27.14 21.10
CA GLU A 20 31.69 -27.26 20.33
C GLU A 20 31.86 -26.29 19.17
N VAL A 21 32.45 -26.77 18.08
CA VAL A 21 32.37 -26.12 16.78
C VAL A 21 30.91 -26.27 16.40
N GLY A 22 30.08 -25.38 16.95
CA GLY A 22 28.72 -25.20 16.51
C GLY A 22 28.73 -25.08 14.99
N PRO A 23 27.70 -25.57 14.30
CA PRO A 23 27.68 -25.59 12.84
C PRO A 23 28.07 -24.21 12.34
N VAL A 24 29.20 -24.13 11.65
CA VAL A 24 29.69 -22.89 11.02
C VAL A 24 28.58 -22.46 10.08
N LYS A 25 27.79 -21.47 10.51
CA LYS A 25 26.71 -20.94 9.67
C LYS A 25 27.35 -20.56 8.33
N PRO A 26 26.75 -20.97 7.20
CA PRO A 26 27.30 -20.61 5.90
C PRO A 26 27.46 -19.09 5.84
N PRO A 27 28.59 -18.59 5.33
CA PRO A 27 28.84 -17.15 5.30
C PRO A 27 27.72 -16.46 4.51
N TYR A 28 27.22 -15.36 5.05
CA TYR A 28 26.13 -14.59 4.46
C TYR A 28 26.51 -14.08 3.06
N THR A 29 25.71 -14.42 2.05
CA THR A 29 25.95 -14.10 0.63
C THR A 29 25.11 -12.94 0.11
N GLY A 30 24.25 -12.35 0.94
CA GLY A 30 23.36 -11.27 0.53
C GLY A 30 24.00 -9.87 0.57
N PRO A 31 23.18 -8.81 0.39
CA PRO A 31 23.66 -7.43 0.45
C PRO A 31 24.34 -7.10 1.79
N LYS A 32 25.56 -6.53 1.75
CA LYS A 32 26.38 -6.23 2.95
C LYS A 32 25.66 -5.40 4.02
N TRP A 33 24.74 -4.51 3.63
CA TRP A 33 24.00 -3.66 4.58
C TRP A 33 22.98 -4.43 5.44
N LEU A 34 22.61 -5.66 5.05
CA LEU A 34 21.73 -6.55 5.82
C LEU A 34 22.50 -7.52 6.73
N GLU A 35 23.83 -7.57 6.63
CA GLU A 35 24.66 -8.49 7.39
C GLU A 35 24.45 -8.34 8.90
N HIS A 36 24.22 -7.11 9.37
CA HIS A 36 24.01 -6.78 10.78
C HIS A 36 22.53 -6.75 11.19
N VAL A 37 21.61 -6.96 10.26
CA VAL A 37 20.17 -6.92 10.53
C VAL A 37 19.71 -8.31 10.99
N PRO A 38 18.92 -8.42 12.08
CA PRO A 38 18.39 -9.70 12.52
C PRO A 38 17.63 -10.41 11.39
N GLY A 39 18.01 -11.65 11.13
CA GLY A 39 17.47 -12.46 10.04
C GLY A 39 17.81 -12.00 8.63
N HIS A 40 18.76 -11.07 8.48
CA HIS A 40 19.19 -10.48 7.21
C HIS A 40 18.02 -10.00 6.33
N SER A 41 16.94 -9.54 6.98
CA SER A 41 15.66 -9.29 6.34
C SER A 41 15.42 -7.79 6.13
N PRO A 42 15.15 -7.32 4.90
CA PRO A 42 14.79 -5.93 4.64
C PRO A 42 13.55 -5.49 5.42
N SER A 43 12.58 -6.38 5.64
CA SER A 43 11.39 -6.07 6.45
C SER A 43 11.74 -5.70 7.89
N VAL A 44 12.69 -6.41 8.51
CA VAL A 44 13.14 -6.12 9.88
C VAL A 44 13.79 -4.73 9.93
N LEU A 45 14.64 -4.40 8.95
CA LEU A 45 15.20 -3.04 8.86
C LEU A 45 14.09 -2.00 8.67
N GLY A 46 13.09 -2.29 7.84
CA GLY A 46 11.95 -1.40 7.62
C GLY A 46 11.16 -1.13 8.90
N VAL A 47 10.91 -2.16 9.72
CA VAL A 47 10.29 -2.00 11.05
C VAL A 47 11.18 -1.20 11.99
N ILE A 48 12.50 -1.40 12.00
CA ILE A 48 13.42 -0.59 12.81
C ILE A 48 13.32 0.89 12.43
N LEU A 49 13.26 1.22 11.14
CA LEU A 49 13.06 2.60 10.68
C LEU A 49 11.73 3.18 11.16
N HIS A 50 10.64 2.39 11.10
CA HIS A 50 9.35 2.80 11.65
C HIS A 50 9.39 3.03 13.17
N LEU A 51 10.11 2.21 13.93
CA LEU A 51 10.26 2.38 15.37
C LEU A 51 11.07 3.64 15.71
N ILE A 52 12.11 3.94 14.94
CA ILE A 52 12.87 5.20 15.08
C ILE A 52 11.95 6.38 14.77
N ALA A 53 11.17 6.30 13.69
CA ALA A 53 10.20 7.34 13.33
C ALA A 53 9.15 7.55 14.43
N LEU A 54 8.60 6.46 15.00
CA LEU A 54 7.69 6.50 16.16
C LEU A 54 8.35 7.16 17.38
N GLY A 55 9.60 6.80 17.71
CA GLY A 55 10.33 7.41 18.82
C GLY A 55 10.55 8.91 18.63
N LEU A 56 10.90 9.33 17.42
CA LEU A 56 11.03 10.75 17.07
C LEU A 56 9.69 11.49 17.14
N SER A 57 8.58 10.82 16.83
CA SER A 57 7.24 11.43 16.86
C SER A 57 6.74 11.78 18.27
N ILE A 58 7.45 11.38 19.34
CA ILE A 58 7.18 11.80 20.72
C ILE A 58 7.60 13.28 20.92
N LEU A 59 8.51 13.79 20.09
CA LEU A 59 8.97 15.17 20.19
C LEU A 59 7.82 16.14 19.85
N PRO A 60 7.54 17.17 20.67
CA PRO A 60 6.40 18.07 20.48
C PRO A 60 6.36 18.80 19.13
N SER A 61 7.51 18.93 18.47
CA SER A 61 7.66 19.59 17.16
C SER A 61 7.36 18.68 15.98
N LEU A 62 7.14 17.39 16.21
CA LEU A 62 6.95 16.39 15.17
C LEU A 62 5.53 15.82 15.29
N ALA A 63 4.67 16.15 14.32
CA ALA A 63 3.33 15.60 14.26
C ALA A 63 3.42 14.07 14.12
N GLY A 64 2.94 13.34 15.13
CA GLY A 64 3.02 11.90 15.21
C GLY A 64 1.73 11.18 14.85
N LEU A 65 1.85 9.86 14.66
CA LEU A 65 0.70 8.95 14.68
C LEU A 65 0.03 9.08 16.04
N GLY A 66 -1.26 9.45 16.07
CA GLY A 66 -2.04 9.41 17.30
C GLY A 66 -1.86 8.07 18.04
N PRO A 67 -2.06 8.03 19.37
CA PRO A 67 -1.63 6.91 20.22
C PRO A 67 -2.17 5.55 19.75
N PHE A 68 -3.42 5.53 19.27
CA PHE A 68 -4.03 4.34 18.69
C PHE A 68 -3.23 3.78 17.49
N TRP A 69 -2.90 4.63 16.51
CA TRP A 69 -2.18 4.22 15.31
C TRP A 69 -0.72 3.89 15.60
N SER A 70 -0.10 4.58 16.56
CA SER A 70 1.22 4.22 17.08
C SER A 70 1.23 2.79 17.64
N PHE A 71 0.21 2.43 18.44
CA PHE A 71 0.06 1.08 18.96
C PHE A 71 -0.14 0.04 17.86
N VAL A 72 -1.02 0.32 16.88
CA VAL A 72 -1.25 -0.58 15.73
C VAL A 72 0.05 -0.81 14.94
N MET A 73 0.81 0.26 14.65
CA MET A 73 2.07 0.17 13.91
C MET A 73 3.15 -0.60 14.69
N LEU A 74 3.22 -0.42 16.01
CA LEU A 74 4.13 -1.14 16.88
C LEU A 74 3.79 -2.64 16.93
N MET A 75 2.52 -2.97 17.16
CA MET A 75 2.06 -4.36 17.18
C MET A 75 2.28 -5.06 15.84
N GLY A 76 1.95 -4.39 14.72
CA GLY A 76 2.20 -4.92 13.38
C GLY A 76 3.69 -5.14 13.11
N GLY A 77 4.55 -4.21 13.52
CA GLY A 77 6.01 -4.35 13.41
C GLY A 77 6.54 -5.54 14.21
N VAL A 78 6.06 -5.75 15.44
CA VAL A 78 6.43 -6.91 16.27
C VAL A 78 6.04 -8.23 15.59
N LEU A 79 4.85 -8.30 14.99
CA LEU A 79 4.40 -9.49 14.25
C LEU A 79 5.28 -9.77 13.03
N VAL A 80 5.66 -8.74 12.27
CA VAL A 80 6.58 -8.88 11.12
C VAL A 80 7.95 -9.38 11.58
N VAL A 81 8.53 -8.75 12.59
CA VAL A 81 9.86 -9.14 13.12
C VAL A 81 9.84 -10.58 13.63
N ALA A 82 8.80 -10.97 14.37
CA ALA A 82 8.70 -12.33 14.88
C ALA A 82 8.57 -13.38 13.79
N ARG A 83 7.83 -13.09 12.71
CA ARG A 83 7.75 -13.97 11.55
C ARG A 83 9.12 -14.13 10.88
N GLU A 84 9.83 -13.02 10.68
CA GLU A 84 11.15 -13.02 10.04
C GLU A 84 12.19 -13.77 10.89
N LEU A 85 12.18 -13.60 12.22
CA LEU A 85 13.02 -14.36 13.14
C LEU A 85 12.65 -15.85 13.20
N ARG A 86 11.38 -16.19 13.00
CA ARG A 86 10.96 -17.60 12.91
C ARG A 86 11.42 -18.24 11.61
N ALA A 87 11.39 -17.50 10.51
CA ALA A 87 11.83 -17.99 9.20
C ALA A 87 13.32 -18.36 9.18
N THR A 88 14.13 -17.75 10.05
CA THR A 88 15.57 -18.04 10.16
C THR A 88 15.89 -19.25 11.05
N GLY A 89 14.87 -19.82 11.70
CA GLY A 89 15.02 -20.96 12.61
C GLY A 89 15.75 -20.64 13.92
N GLU A 90 15.94 -19.36 14.24
CA GLU A 90 16.61 -18.93 15.47
C GLU A 90 15.64 -18.97 16.67
N ALA A 91 16.10 -19.48 17.80
CA ALA A 91 15.32 -19.46 19.04
C ALA A 91 15.35 -18.04 19.65
N HIS A 92 14.29 -17.28 19.45
CA HIS A 92 14.12 -15.93 20.02
C HIS A 92 12.87 -15.85 20.91
N PRO A 93 12.92 -15.20 22.10
CA PRO A 93 11.77 -15.12 23.01
C PRO A 93 10.53 -14.45 22.41
N LEU A 94 10.69 -13.58 21.41
CA LEU A 94 9.57 -13.00 20.67
C LEU A 94 8.74 -14.05 19.92
N ILE A 95 9.35 -15.14 19.47
CA ILE A 95 8.67 -16.18 18.69
C ILE A 95 7.71 -16.98 19.58
N SER A 96 8.06 -17.20 20.86
CA SER A 96 7.23 -17.96 21.79
C SER A 96 6.02 -17.19 22.31
N TRP A 97 6.05 -15.86 22.23
CA TRP A 97 4.94 -14.99 22.69
C TRP A 97 3.82 -14.85 21.66
N ILE A 98 4.08 -15.12 20.38
CA ILE A 98 3.11 -14.86 19.31
C ILE A 98 2.44 -16.16 18.87
N PRO A 99 1.11 -16.28 19.02
CA PRO A 99 0.37 -17.48 18.61
C PRO A 99 0.61 -17.84 17.15
N ALA A 100 0.64 -19.14 16.85
CA ALA A 100 0.87 -19.68 15.50
C ALA A 100 -0.06 -19.06 14.43
N SER A 101 -1.27 -18.66 14.81
CA SER A 101 -2.29 -18.02 13.95
C SER A 101 -1.86 -16.67 13.37
N PHE A 102 -0.84 -16.00 13.92
CA PHE A 102 -0.35 -14.70 13.44
C PHE A 102 0.93 -14.78 12.59
N HIS A 103 1.46 -15.99 12.37
CA HIS A 103 2.60 -16.22 11.49
C HIS A 103 2.29 -16.36 9.98
N PRO A 104 1.03 -16.54 9.53
CA PRO A 104 0.75 -16.60 8.10
C PRO A 104 1.21 -15.36 7.30
N PRO A 105 1.49 -15.52 6.00
CA PRO A 105 2.01 -14.45 5.14
C PRO A 105 1.07 -13.25 4.98
N TYR A 106 -0.23 -13.41 5.22
CA TYR A 106 -1.19 -12.29 5.13
C TYR A 106 -0.97 -11.22 6.19
N VAL A 107 -0.46 -11.57 7.38
CA VAL A 107 -0.26 -10.62 8.49
C VAL A 107 0.72 -9.49 8.13
N PRO A 108 1.95 -9.78 7.68
CA PRO A 108 2.89 -8.74 7.27
C PRO A 108 2.47 -8.02 5.98
N ALA A 109 1.72 -8.67 5.09
CA ALA A 109 1.15 -7.99 3.93
C ALA A 109 0.13 -6.93 4.35
N VAL A 110 -0.77 -7.24 5.29
CA VAL A 110 -1.72 -6.27 5.86
C VAL A 110 -0.98 -5.13 6.56
N TYR A 111 0.05 -5.42 7.36
CA TYR A 111 0.88 -4.39 7.98
C TYR A 111 1.56 -3.49 6.94
N THR A 112 2.07 -4.07 5.85
CA THR A 112 2.73 -3.32 4.78
C THR A 112 1.73 -2.41 4.05
N ALA A 113 0.52 -2.90 3.75
CA ALA A 113 -0.54 -2.09 3.17
C ALA A 113 -0.95 -0.92 4.10
N LEU A 114 -1.01 -1.18 5.41
CA LEU A 114 -1.27 -0.17 6.43
C LEU A 114 -0.18 0.91 6.45
N ALA A 115 1.08 0.49 6.38
CA ALA A 115 2.23 1.39 6.33
C ALA A 115 2.19 2.26 5.06
N VAL A 116 1.90 1.67 3.90
CA VAL A 116 1.72 2.43 2.64
C VAL A 116 0.62 3.47 2.78
N ALA A 117 -0.55 3.09 3.28
CA ALA A 117 -1.66 4.01 3.51
C ALA A 117 -1.24 5.18 4.41
N PHE A 118 -0.45 4.90 5.46
CA PHE A 118 0.01 5.93 6.38
C PHE A 118 1.05 6.89 5.77
N VAL A 119 1.88 6.41 4.84
CA VAL A 119 2.94 7.20 4.23
C VAL A 119 2.44 8.12 3.12
N LEU A 120 1.37 7.75 2.41
CA LEU A 120 0.79 8.56 1.33
C LEU A 120 0.51 10.02 1.72
N PRO A 121 -0.07 10.35 2.88
CA PRO A 121 -0.29 11.73 3.29
C PRO A 121 0.97 12.47 3.75
N LEU A 122 2.09 11.77 4.00
CA LEU A 122 3.32 12.33 4.55
C LEU A 122 4.32 12.80 3.47
N LEU A 123 3.87 13.31 2.33
CA LEU A 123 4.75 13.73 1.21
C LEU A 123 5.62 14.99 1.49
N GLU A 124 5.91 15.28 2.75
CA GLU A 124 6.79 16.37 3.17
C GLU A 124 8.26 15.91 3.18
N LEU A 125 9.16 16.76 2.69
CA LEU A 125 10.61 16.53 2.72
C LEU A 125 11.21 16.83 4.11
N SER A 126 10.69 16.17 5.15
CA SER A 126 11.28 16.22 6.49
C SER A 126 11.87 14.85 6.88
N PRO A 127 12.84 14.80 7.82
CA PRO A 127 13.51 13.55 8.18
C PRO A 127 12.55 12.45 8.65
N LEU A 128 11.46 12.83 9.31
CA LEU A 128 10.48 11.89 9.86
C LEU A 128 9.68 11.15 8.76
N PRO A 129 9.03 11.83 7.80
CA PRO A 129 8.48 11.21 6.60
C PRO A 129 9.48 10.38 5.80
N LEU A 130 10.74 10.82 5.69
CA LEU A 130 11.76 10.04 4.98
C LEU A 130 12.03 8.69 5.66
N LEU A 131 12.04 8.63 6.99
CA LEU A 131 12.15 7.38 7.73
C LEU A 131 10.93 6.48 7.51
N TRP A 132 9.73 7.06 7.53
CA TRP A 132 8.48 6.35 7.25
C TRP A 132 8.45 5.78 5.82
N MET A 133 8.77 6.61 4.81
CA MET A 133 8.87 6.22 3.41
C MET A 133 9.93 5.14 3.20
N GLY A 134 11.12 5.32 3.77
CA GLY A 134 12.22 4.35 3.66
C GLY A 134 11.86 3.01 4.29
N GLY A 135 11.29 3.01 5.49
CA GLY A 135 10.84 1.81 6.17
C GLY A 135 9.74 1.06 5.40
N THR A 136 8.77 1.82 4.88
CA THR A 136 7.67 1.28 4.09
C THR A 136 8.15 0.74 2.76
N ALA A 137 9.08 1.39 2.07
CA ALA A 137 9.65 0.91 0.81
C ALA A 137 10.38 -0.43 0.98
N LEU A 138 11.13 -0.61 2.08
CA LEU A 138 11.78 -1.87 2.40
C LEU A 138 10.76 -2.99 2.66
N LEU A 139 9.71 -2.70 3.42
CA LEU A 139 8.61 -3.64 3.68
C LEU A 139 7.87 -4.02 2.39
N VAL A 140 7.50 -3.04 1.57
CA VAL A 140 6.82 -3.27 0.28
C VAL A 140 7.66 -4.15 -0.61
N ARG A 141 8.95 -3.85 -0.77
CA ARG A 141 9.84 -4.64 -1.61
C ARG A 141 9.95 -6.09 -1.12
N ASP A 142 10.21 -6.28 0.16
CA ASP A 142 10.41 -7.61 0.72
C ASP A 142 9.13 -8.45 0.77
N GLN A 143 7.99 -7.83 1.14
CA GLN A 143 6.70 -8.53 1.13
C GLN A 143 6.16 -8.73 -0.30
N TRP A 144 6.52 -7.87 -1.25
CA TRP A 144 6.20 -8.11 -2.66
C TRP A 144 6.83 -9.41 -3.12
N ASP A 145 8.14 -9.59 -2.90
CA ASP A 145 8.85 -10.80 -3.31
C ASP A 145 8.36 -12.05 -2.57
N LYS A 146 8.11 -11.94 -1.25
CA LYS A 146 7.75 -13.08 -0.39
C LYS A 146 6.28 -13.49 -0.45
N VAL A 147 5.36 -12.53 -0.57
CA VAL A 147 3.92 -12.77 -0.40
C VAL A 147 3.16 -12.62 -1.72
N PHE A 148 3.56 -11.68 -2.58
CA PHE A 148 2.81 -11.40 -3.80
C PHE A 148 3.39 -12.11 -5.03
N ALA A 149 4.68 -11.97 -5.29
CA ALA A 149 5.36 -12.48 -6.49
C ALA A 149 5.91 -13.91 -6.34
N GLY A 150 5.86 -14.48 -5.14
CA GLY A 150 6.34 -15.84 -4.87
C GLY A 150 5.54 -16.93 -5.62
N PRO A 151 6.06 -18.17 -5.65
CA PRO A 151 5.43 -19.30 -6.36
C PRO A 151 4.03 -19.65 -5.84
N GLU A 152 3.76 -19.41 -4.55
CA GLU A 152 2.42 -19.52 -3.92
C GLU A 152 1.80 -18.13 -3.67
N GLY A 153 2.20 -17.13 -4.46
CA GLY A 153 1.92 -15.73 -4.20
C GLY A 153 0.45 -15.34 -4.41
N TYR A 154 -0.02 -14.40 -3.59
CA TYR A 154 -1.40 -13.91 -3.65
C TYR A 154 -1.68 -13.02 -4.87
N ALA A 155 -0.66 -12.60 -5.64
CA ALA A 155 -0.86 -11.73 -6.81
C ALA A 155 -1.80 -12.35 -7.85
N GLN A 156 -1.84 -13.69 -7.94
CA GLN A 156 -2.73 -14.42 -8.84
C GLN A 156 -4.21 -14.26 -8.48
N LEU A 157 -4.53 -13.95 -7.21
CA LEU A 157 -5.90 -13.76 -6.73
C LEU A 157 -6.45 -12.35 -7.01
N PHE A 158 -5.60 -11.43 -7.46
CA PHE A 158 -5.99 -10.07 -7.77
C PHE A 158 -6.04 -9.85 -9.30
N ASP A 159 -7.01 -9.07 -9.74
CA ASP A 159 -7.07 -8.51 -11.09
C ASP A 159 -7.23 -6.97 -10.99
N PRO A 160 -6.12 -6.22 -11.00
CA PRO A 160 -6.19 -4.76 -10.89
C PRO A 160 -6.87 -4.11 -12.11
N ARG A 161 -6.89 -4.78 -13.27
CA ARG A 161 -7.57 -4.29 -14.48
C ARG A 161 -9.08 -4.34 -14.32
N ALA A 162 -9.60 -5.15 -13.40
CA ALA A 162 -11.02 -5.15 -13.09
C ALA A 162 -11.50 -3.82 -12.50
N LEU A 163 -10.62 -3.03 -11.86
CA LEU A 163 -10.99 -1.71 -11.33
C LEU A 163 -11.25 -0.68 -12.42
N THR A 164 -10.71 -0.85 -13.63
CA THR A 164 -10.87 0.15 -14.70
C THR A 164 -12.15 -0.06 -15.51
N ARG A 165 -13.00 -1.03 -15.12
CA ARG A 165 -14.20 -1.44 -15.87
C ARG A 165 -15.46 -1.42 -15.01
N GLY A 166 -16.59 -1.12 -15.64
CA GLY A 166 -17.93 -1.25 -15.04
C GLY A 166 -18.13 -0.39 -13.78
N PRO A 167 -18.92 -0.85 -12.78
CA PRO A 167 -19.17 -0.12 -11.55
C PRO A 167 -17.91 -0.03 -10.66
N ARG A 168 -16.90 -0.89 -10.86
CA ARG A 168 -15.64 -0.81 -10.10
C ARG A 168 -14.83 0.44 -10.45
N LEU A 169 -14.97 0.96 -11.67
CA LEU A 169 -14.40 2.26 -12.06
C LEU A 169 -14.99 3.41 -11.24
N LEU A 170 -16.30 3.36 -10.94
CA LEU A 170 -16.94 4.36 -10.08
C LEU A 170 -16.35 4.32 -8.67
N ALA A 171 -16.10 3.13 -8.12
CA ALA A 171 -15.43 3.02 -6.82
C ALA A 171 -13.99 3.54 -6.87
N LEU A 172 -13.23 3.23 -7.92
CA LEU A 172 -11.87 3.73 -8.11
C LEU A 172 -11.85 5.27 -8.16
N VAL A 173 -12.72 5.87 -8.97
CA VAL A 173 -12.86 7.33 -9.08
C VAL A 173 -13.31 7.92 -7.75
N GLY A 174 -14.31 7.31 -7.10
CA GLY A 174 -14.83 7.75 -5.80
C GLY A 174 -13.77 7.75 -4.70
N VAL A 175 -13.03 6.65 -4.55
CA VAL A 175 -11.91 6.54 -3.60
C VAL A 175 -10.83 7.56 -3.95
N GLY A 176 -10.46 7.68 -5.23
CA GLY A 176 -9.45 8.64 -5.67
C GLY A 176 -9.82 10.09 -5.32
N VAL A 177 -11.07 10.48 -5.57
CA VAL A 177 -11.60 11.81 -5.19
C VAL A 177 -11.61 11.97 -3.66
N CYS A 178 -12.03 10.96 -2.90
CA CYS A 178 -12.03 11.02 -1.44
C CYS A 178 -10.62 11.20 -0.86
N VAL A 179 -9.65 10.41 -1.34
CA VAL A 179 -8.25 10.49 -0.90
C VAL A 179 -7.65 11.84 -1.27
N LEU A 180 -7.87 12.31 -2.51
CA LEU A 180 -7.43 13.64 -2.92
C LEU A 180 -8.07 14.75 -2.07
N ALA A 181 -9.34 14.58 -1.70
CA ALA A 181 -10.05 15.54 -0.86
C ALA A 181 -9.46 15.68 0.54
N LEU A 182 -8.74 14.67 1.06
CA LEU A 182 -8.03 14.77 2.33
C LEU A 182 -6.89 15.81 2.28
N PHE A 183 -6.35 16.13 1.11
CA PHE A 183 -5.29 17.13 0.96
C PHE A 183 -5.80 18.57 0.82
N PHE A 184 -7.10 18.77 0.57
CA PHE A 184 -7.69 20.10 0.53
C PHE A 184 -7.93 20.65 1.94
N THR A 185 -8.26 21.94 2.03
CA THR A 185 -8.64 22.59 3.28
C THR A 185 -9.94 22.01 3.82
N TRP A 186 -9.92 21.52 5.06
CA TRP A 186 -11.11 21.08 5.81
C TRP A 186 -11.48 22.03 6.92
N MET A 187 -10.49 22.65 7.56
CA MET A 187 -10.73 23.68 8.56
C MET A 187 -9.97 24.94 8.19
N PRO A 188 -10.64 26.12 8.24
CA PRO A 188 -9.95 27.37 8.06
C PRO A 188 -8.89 27.51 9.16
N PRO A 189 -7.79 28.20 8.88
CA PRO A 189 -6.74 28.33 9.86
C PRO A 189 -7.27 28.97 11.16
N PRO A 190 -6.75 28.55 12.32
CA PRO A 190 -7.15 29.15 13.59
C PRO A 190 -6.85 30.65 13.55
N ARG A 191 -7.91 31.46 13.70
CA ARG A 191 -7.80 32.92 13.81
C ARG A 191 -7.22 33.26 15.18
N MET A 192 -5.91 33.16 15.32
CA MET A 192 -5.24 33.61 16.53
C MET A 192 -5.26 35.15 16.54
N PRO A 193 -5.78 35.81 17.60
CA PRO A 193 -5.67 37.25 17.72
C PRO A 193 -4.20 37.60 17.92
N VAL A 194 -3.55 38.09 16.87
CA VAL A 194 -2.20 38.65 16.98
C VAL A 194 -2.33 39.93 17.80
N SER A 195 -1.90 39.88 19.07
CA SER A 195 -1.84 41.06 19.91
C SER A 195 -0.59 41.84 19.52
N TYR A 196 -0.75 42.84 18.67
CA TYR A 196 0.33 43.79 18.39
C TYR A 196 0.47 44.72 19.59
N LEU A 197 1.61 44.72 20.28
CA LEU A 197 2.01 45.89 21.08
C LEU A 197 2.34 46.99 20.07
N GLY A 198 1.38 47.85 19.77
CA GLY A 198 1.66 49.10 19.08
C GLY A 198 2.69 49.91 19.87
N PRO A 199 3.47 50.80 19.21
CA PRO A 199 4.35 51.71 19.94
C PRO A 199 3.53 52.45 21.00
N PRO A 200 4.07 52.65 22.22
CA PRO A 200 3.33 53.28 23.31
C PRO A 200 2.78 54.61 22.80
N SER A 201 1.46 54.72 22.74
CA SER A 201 0.79 55.96 22.41
C SER A 201 1.11 56.95 23.53
N TYR A 202 1.97 57.93 23.24
CA TYR A 202 2.21 59.06 24.12
C TYR A 202 0.94 59.93 24.12
N GLY A 203 -0.03 59.59 24.97
CA GLY A 203 -1.26 60.39 25.12
C GLY A 203 -2.14 59.85 26.25
N PRO A 204 -2.67 60.72 27.14
CA PRO A 204 -3.46 60.32 28.30
C PRO A 204 -4.90 60.06 27.88
N LEU A 205 -5.14 59.05 27.06
CA LEU A 205 -6.48 58.53 26.83
C LEU A 205 -6.36 57.00 26.86
N ARG A 206 -7.01 56.40 27.86
CA ARG A 206 -7.23 54.96 28.01
C ARG A 206 -7.93 54.42 26.74
N GLY A 207 -7.16 54.14 25.71
CA GLY A 207 -7.56 53.24 24.64
C GLY A 207 -7.47 51.84 25.19
N GLN A 208 -8.61 51.23 25.48
CA GLN A 208 -8.70 49.79 25.70
C GLN A 208 -7.84 49.10 24.64
N ASN A 209 -6.90 48.26 25.09
CA ASN A 209 -6.21 47.29 24.26
C ASN A 209 -7.26 46.29 23.73
N VAL A 210 -8.09 46.71 22.78
CA VAL A 210 -8.98 45.82 22.04
C VAL A 210 -8.07 45.14 21.02
N PRO A 211 -7.88 43.81 21.09
CA PRO A 211 -7.16 43.09 20.06
C PRO A 211 -7.88 43.32 18.73
N ARG A 212 -7.31 44.15 17.85
CA ARG A 212 -7.81 44.27 16.48
C ARG A 212 -7.26 43.09 15.67
N PRO A 213 -8.09 42.26 15.04
CA PRO A 213 -7.61 41.25 14.11
C PRO A 213 -7.03 41.97 12.90
N THR A 214 -5.69 42.06 12.84
CA THR A 214 -5.00 42.54 11.64
C THR A 214 -4.97 41.41 10.62
N THR A 215 -5.56 41.65 9.45
CA THR A 215 -5.53 40.75 8.28
C THR A 215 -4.22 40.88 7.49
N ASP A 216 -3.15 41.42 8.11
CA ASP A 216 -1.89 41.68 7.42
C ASP A 216 -1.08 40.39 7.29
N VAL A 217 -1.30 39.72 6.16
CA VAL A 217 -0.60 38.50 5.71
C VAL A 217 0.92 38.73 5.58
N VAL A 218 1.36 39.99 5.47
CA VAL A 218 2.76 40.37 5.22
C VAL A 218 3.64 40.30 6.48
N TYR A 219 3.08 40.54 7.68
CA TYR A 219 3.83 40.54 8.95
C TYR A 219 3.47 39.37 9.89
N GLY A 220 2.45 38.56 9.56
CA GLY A 220 2.10 37.33 10.27
C GLY A 220 2.98 36.12 9.89
N GLY A 221 4.31 36.31 9.89
CA GLY A 221 5.35 35.47 9.27
C GLY A 221 5.53 34.02 9.76
N LEU A 222 4.51 33.40 10.36
CA LEU A 222 4.39 31.95 10.46
C LEU A 222 2.97 31.60 10.03
N GLY A 223 2.86 31.23 8.75
CA GLY A 223 1.61 31.04 8.04
C GLY A 223 0.59 30.29 8.87
N GLN A 224 -0.58 30.90 9.01
CA GLN A 224 -1.79 30.24 9.46
C GLN A 224 -2.12 29.12 8.47
N VAL A 225 -1.54 27.93 8.68
CA VAL A 225 -1.70 26.78 7.78
C VAL A 225 -3.13 26.25 7.94
N ALA A 226 -3.88 26.27 6.84
CA ALA A 226 -5.17 25.60 6.77
C ALA A 226 -4.99 24.11 7.07
N LEU A 227 -5.83 23.54 7.94
CA LEU A 227 -5.72 22.12 8.27
C LEU A 227 -6.34 21.28 7.14
N GLY A 228 -5.52 20.41 6.56
CA GLY A 228 -5.95 19.41 5.60
C GLY A 228 -6.77 18.31 6.27
N GLY A 229 -7.63 17.64 5.51
CA GLY A 229 -8.43 16.51 5.98
C GLY A 229 -7.59 15.35 6.53
N TYR A 230 -6.40 15.13 5.98
CA TYR A 230 -5.46 14.10 6.47
C TYR A 230 -4.99 14.34 7.92
N SER A 231 -5.03 15.59 8.39
CA SER A 231 -4.65 15.97 9.75
C SER A 231 -5.79 15.84 10.77
N LEU A 232 -7.01 15.55 10.30
CA LEU A 232 -8.18 15.39 11.17
C LEU A 232 -8.11 14.06 11.94
N PRO A 233 -8.75 14.00 13.13
CA PRO A 233 -8.84 12.75 13.88
C PRO A 233 -9.54 11.68 13.04
N VAL A 234 -9.07 10.44 13.14
CA VAL A 234 -9.65 9.26 12.46
C VAL A 234 -9.48 9.27 10.93
N ALA A 235 -8.88 10.31 10.32
CA ALA A 235 -8.59 10.34 8.89
C ALA A 235 -7.82 9.11 8.38
N PRO A 236 -6.78 8.59 9.08
CA PRO A 236 -6.08 7.38 8.64
C PRO A 236 -6.99 6.14 8.61
N THR A 237 -8.02 6.09 9.47
CA THR A 237 -8.99 4.98 9.48
C THR A 237 -9.87 5.01 8.24
N VAL A 238 -10.33 6.20 7.86
CA VAL A 238 -11.14 6.39 6.65
C VAL A 238 -10.31 6.10 5.41
N GLU A 239 -9.07 6.57 5.35
CA GLU A 239 -8.14 6.29 4.25
C GLU A 239 -7.87 4.79 4.09
N VAL A 240 -7.53 4.09 5.18
CA VAL A 240 -7.32 2.64 5.15
C VAL A 240 -8.59 1.90 4.73
N ALA A 241 -9.77 2.34 5.18
CA ALA A 241 -11.04 1.74 4.78
C ALA A 241 -11.33 1.92 3.28
N LEU A 242 -11.04 3.10 2.73
CA LEU A 242 -11.21 3.41 1.30
C LEU A 242 -10.23 2.60 0.43
N LEU A 243 -8.95 2.54 0.82
CA LEU A 243 -7.96 1.74 0.10
C LEU A 243 -8.24 0.24 0.22
N GLY A 244 -8.64 -0.22 1.41
CA GLY A 244 -9.07 -1.60 1.64
C GLY A 244 -10.27 -2.01 0.79
N LEU A 245 -11.20 -1.07 0.54
CA LEU A 245 -12.30 -1.28 -0.40
C LEU A 245 -11.78 -1.52 -1.82
N LEU A 246 -10.78 -0.77 -2.29
CA LEU A 246 -10.20 -1.02 -3.63
C LEU A 246 -9.52 -2.39 -3.69
N VAL A 247 -8.77 -2.77 -2.67
CA VAL A 247 -8.14 -4.10 -2.59
C VAL A 247 -9.21 -5.20 -2.64
N LEU A 248 -10.33 -5.01 -1.96
CA LEU A 248 -11.46 -5.93 -2.00
C LEU A 248 -12.05 -6.05 -3.41
N LEU A 249 -12.17 -4.93 -4.12
CA LEU A 249 -12.70 -4.88 -5.49
C LEU A 249 -11.73 -5.42 -6.54
N MET A 250 -10.43 -5.43 -6.24
CA MET A 250 -9.40 -6.06 -7.07
C MET A 250 -9.42 -7.58 -6.95
N LEU A 251 -10.03 -8.16 -5.91
CA LEU A 251 -10.10 -9.62 -5.79
C LEU A 251 -10.87 -10.21 -6.98
N ARG A 252 -10.30 -11.28 -7.52
CA ARG A 252 -10.94 -12.10 -8.55
C ARG A 252 -12.24 -12.73 -8.04
N PRO A 253 -13.23 -12.95 -8.92
CA PRO A 253 -14.51 -13.53 -8.53
C PRO A 253 -14.39 -15.00 -8.09
N GLU A 254 -13.34 -15.71 -8.53
CA GLU A 254 -13.09 -17.12 -8.14
C GLU A 254 -12.63 -17.30 -6.69
N VAL A 255 -12.35 -16.21 -5.97
CA VAL A 255 -11.96 -16.27 -4.56
C VAL A 255 -13.21 -16.47 -3.70
N ASP A 256 -13.25 -17.53 -2.89
CA ASP A 256 -14.34 -17.78 -1.94
C ASP A 256 -14.48 -16.61 -0.96
N ARG A 257 -15.66 -15.99 -0.95
CA ARG A 257 -15.97 -14.84 -0.08
C ARG A 257 -17.04 -15.23 0.94
N PRO A 258 -16.84 -14.90 2.22
CA PRO A 258 -17.92 -14.94 3.19
C PRO A 258 -19.08 -14.04 2.74
N GLU A 259 -20.33 -14.46 2.93
CA GLU A 259 -21.49 -13.66 2.49
C GLU A 259 -21.55 -12.26 3.12
N TRP A 260 -21.01 -12.09 4.33
CA TRP A 260 -20.99 -10.80 5.01
C TRP A 260 -20.10 -9.77 4.30
N LEU A 261 -19.14 -10.22 3.48
CA LEU A 261 -18.20 -9.36 2.77
C LEU A 261 -18.90 -8.41 1.77
N ARG A 262 -20.08 -8.81 1.26
CA ARG A 262 -20.91 -7.98 0.36
C ARG A 262 -21.38 -6.67 1.01
N PHE A 263 -21.38 -6.60 2.35
CA PHE A 263 -21.77 -5.40 3.09
C PHE A 263 -20.57 -4.48 3.39
N VAL A 264 -19.34 -4.90 3.12
CA VAL A 264 -18.13 -4.10 3.37
C VAL A 264 -18.16 -2.76 2.63
N PRO A 265 -18.48 -2.67 1.33
CA PRO A 265 -18.59 -1.37 0.66
C PRO A 265 -19.61 -0.42 1.31
N ALA A 266 -20.74 -0.97 1.76
CA ALA A 266 -21.76 -0.20 2.47
C ALA A 266 -21.23 0.30 3.82
N GLY A 267 -20.56 -0.57 4.59
CA GLY A 267 -19.92 -0.21 5.85
C GLY A 267 -18.87 0.89 5.68
N VAL A 268 -17.96 0.74 4.71
CA VAL A 268 -16.93 1.75 4.39
C VAL A 268 -17.58 3.08 4.01
N THR A 269 -18.61 3.04 3.16
CA THR A 269 -19.34 4.24 2.73
C THR A 269 -20.02 4.95 3.90
N VAL A 270 -20.67 4.21 4.81
CA VAL A 270 -21.33 4.78 5.99
C VAL A 270 -20.29 5.38 6.95
N ILE A 271 -19.16 4.71 7.18
CA ILE A 271 -18.08 5.22 8.02
C ILE A 271 -17.51 6.51 7.42
N ALA A 272 -17.18 6.51 6.13
CA ALA A 272 -16.64 7.66 5.42
C ALA A 272 -17.62 8.85 5.43
N LEU A 273 -18.90 8.60 5.16
CA LEU A 273 -19.95 9.61 5.18
C LEU A 273 -20.14 10.19 6.59
N THR A 274 -20.21 9.34 7.61
CA THR A 274 -20.37 9.76 9.01
C THR A 274 -19.20 10.64 9.44
N TRP A 275 -17.98 10.22 9.11
CA TRP A 275 -16.77 10.99 9.41
C TRP A 275 -16.77 12.35 8.69
N ALA A 276 -17.16 12.39 7.41
CA ALA A 276 -17.26 13.63 6.65
C ALA A 276 -18.32 14.58 7.22
N LEU A 277 -19.47 14.03 7.66
CA LEU A 277 -20.55 14.82 8.27
C LEU A 277 -20.15 15.41 9.62
N VAL A 278 -19.44 14.63 10.46
CA VAL A 278 -18.93 15.13 11.75
C VAL A 278 -17.94 16.28 11.56
N ASN A 279 -17.18 16.26 10.47
CA ASN A 279 -16.19 17.29 10.13
C ASN A 279 -16.71 18.29 9.07
N LEU A 280 -18.02 18.34 8.81
CA LEU A 280 -18.56 19.12 7.72
C LEU A 280 -18.44 20.62 7.99
N ARG A 281 -17.70 21.29 7.10
CA ARG A 281 -17.64 22.74 6.95
C ARG A 281 -17.85 23.08 5.48
N LEU A 282 -18.34 24.28 5.20
CA LEU A 282 -18.50 24.79 3.82
C LEU A 282 -17.12 25.19 3.26
N GLU A 283 -16.22 24.21 3.16
CA GLU A 283 -14.88 24.30 2.61
C GLU A 283 -14.74 23.33 1.44
N VAL A 284 -13.71 23.52 0.61
CA VAL A 284 -13.51 22.74 -0.61
C VAL A 284 -13.32 21.24 -0.31
N GLY A 285 -12.58 20.91 0.76
CA GLY A 285 -12.27 19.52 1.12
C GLY A 285 -13.50 18.66 1.42
N PRO A 286 -14.35 19.03 2.40
CA PRO A 286 -15.56 18.27 2.73
C PRO A 286 -16.52 18.14 1.53
N ILE A 287 -16.68 19.18 0.71
CA ILE A 287 -17.54 19.13 -0.48
C ILE A 287 -17.00 18.14 -1.50
N ALA A 288 -15.70 18.22 -1.82
CA ALA A 288 -15.05 17.27 -2.74
C ALA A 288 -15.13 15.83 -2.21
N PHE A 289 -14.96 15.65 -0.90
CA PHE A 289 -15.09 14.34 -0.25
C PHE A 289 -16.49 13.76 -0.41
N LEU A 290 -17.54 14.57 -0.15
CA LEU A 290 -18.92 14.13 -0.35
C LEU A 290 -19.21 13.76 -1.81
N VAL A 291 -18.67 14.50 -2.77
CA VAL A 291 -18.75 14.16 -4.21
C VAL A 291 -18.11 12.79 -4.48
N GLY A 292 -16.97 12.49 -3.86
CA GLY A 292 -16.31 11.18 -3.95
C GLY A 292 -17.08 10.04 -3.28
N VAL A 293 -17.85 10.32 -2.22
CA VAL A 293 -18.66 9.33 -1.51
C VAL A 293 -19.89 8.87 -2.32
N VAL A 294 -20.47 9.75 -3.15
CA VAL A 294 -21.64 9.42 -3.99
C VAL A 294 -21.43 8.15 -4.85
N PRO A 295 -20.38 8.05 -5.69
CA PRO A 295 -20.15 6.84 -6.49
C PRO A 295 -19.86 5.61 -5.61
N LEU A 296 -19.25 5.77 -4.43
CA LEU A 296 -19.07 4.67 -3.48
C LEU A 296 -20.41 4.13 -2.96
N GLY A 297 -21.35 5.02 -2.65
CA GLY A 297 -22.72 4.65 -2.27
C GLY A 297 -23.46 3.90 -3.37
N ILE A 298 -23.30 4.33 -4.62
CA ILE A 298 -23.88 3.63 -5.79
C ILE A 298 -23.34 2.19 -5.88
N VAL A 299 -22.02 2.03 -5.81
CA VAL A 299 -21.37 0.71 -5.83
C VAL A 299 -21.80 -0.14 -4.64
N ALA A 300 -21.88 0.44 -3.45
CA ALA A 300 -22.32 -0.25 -2.25
C ALA A 300 -23.75 -0.78 -2.36
N VAL A 301 -24.67 0.00 -2.94
CA VAL A 301 -26.04 -0.44 -3.19
C VAL A 301 -26.07 -1.56 -4.22
N PHE A 302 -25.30 -1.45 -5.32
CA PHE A 302 -25.26 -2.50 -6.33
C PHE A 302 -24.74 -3.83 -5.79
N GLN A 303 -23.70 -3.82 -4.95
CA GLN A 303 -23.17 -5.03 -4.31
C GLN A 303 -24.11 -5.60 -3.26
N ALA A 304 -24.73 -4.74 -2.44
CA ALA A 304 -25.70 -5.19 -1.43
C ALA A 304 -26.93 -5.87 -2.07
N LEU A 305 -27.32 -5.45 -3.28
CA LEU A 305 -28.42 -6.04 -4.04
C LEU A 305 -28.01 -7.26 -4.89
N GLY A 306 -26.73 -7.66 -4.88
CA GLY A 306 -26.23 -8.80 -5.66
C GLY A 306 -26.30 -8.60 -7.18
N ARG A 307 -26.37 -7.35 -7.66
CA ARG A 307 -26.54 -7.02 -9.10
C ARG A 307 -25.22 -6.96 -9.87
N GLU A 308 -24.20 -7.72 -9.47
CA GLU A 308 -22.89 -7.72 -10.14
C GLU A 308 -22.93 -8.35 -11.56
N GLU A 309 -24.02 -9.03 -11.93
CA GLU A 309 -24.21 -9.78 -13.18
C GLU A 309 -24.74 -8.94 -14.37
N PHE A 310 -25.10 -7.67 -14.20
CA PHE A 310 -25.70 -6.85 -15.27
C PHE A 310 -24.67 -6.11 -16.17
N ILE A 311 -23.50 -6.69 -16.38
CA ILE A 311 -22.60 -6.28 -17.47
C ILE A 311 -22.60 -7.43 -18.47
N PRO A 312 -23.20 -7.27 -19.67
CA PRO A 312 -23.09 -8.29 -20.69
C PRO A 312 -21.60 -8.55 -20.94
N PRO A 313 -21.16 -9.82 -21.05
CA PRO A 313 -19.83 -10.08 -21.56
C PRO A 313 -19.75 -9.34 -22.90
N LEU A 314 -18.80 -8.41 -23.00
CA LEU A 314 -18.41 -7.91 -24.32
C LEU A 314 -18.07 -9.16 -25.15
N PRO A 315 -18.46 -9.21 -26.44
CA PRO A 315 -18.13 -10.33 -27.29
C PRO A 315 -16.65 -10.58 -27.11
N GLU A 316 -16.26 -11.82 -26.79
CA GLU A 316 -14.87 -12.22 -26.97
C GLU A 316 -14.45 -11.67 -28.32
N ASP A 317 -13.34 -10.95 -28.37
CA ASP A 317 -12.65 -10.70 -29.62
C ASP A 317 -12.33 -12.09 -30.17
N ARG A 318 -13.30 -12.61 -30.93
CA ARG A 318 -13.17 -13.65 -31.93
C ARG A 318 -12.19 -13.03 -32.92
N TYR A 319 -10.91 -13.04 -32.55
CA TYR A 319 -9.86 -13.18 -33.51
C TYR A 319 -10.20 -14.49 -34.20
N GLU A 320 -10.87 -14.31 -35.33
CA GLU A 320 -11.02 -15.30 -36.37
C GLU A 320 -9.65 -15.95 -36.52
N SER A 321 -9.59 -17.20 -36.09
CA SER A 321 -8.64 -18.15 -36.60
C SER A 321 -8.87 -18.28 -38.11
N GLU A 322 -8.34 -17.34 -38.88
CA GLU A 322 -8.05 -17.46 -40.31
C GLU A 322 -6.80 -18.33 -40.56
N GLU A 323 -6.49 -19.24 -39.64
CA GLU A 323 -5.45 -20.26 -39.79
C GLU A 323 -6.06 -21.66 -39.57
N ALA A 324 -7.11 -22.00 -40.31
CA ALA A 324 -7.63 -23.37 -40.39
C ALA A 324 -8.47 -23.61 -41.65
N SER A 325 -7.96 -23.27 -42.84
CA SER A 325 -8.42 -23.91 -44.07
C SER A 325 -7.28 -23.93 -45.09
N GLU A 326 -7.02 -25.14 -45.59
CA GLU A 326 -6.15 -25.49 -46.72
C GLU A 326 -4.63 -25.51 -46.51
N GLY A 327 -4.20 -26.51 -45.75
CA GLY A 327 -2.90 -27.16 -45.94
C GLY A 327 -3.00 -28.67 -45.74
N GLY A 328 -2.92 -29.45 -46.83
CA GLY A 328 -2.87 -30.92 -46.84
C GLY A 328 -3.59 -31.47 -48.07
N ASP A 329 -2.93 -31.47 -49.23
CA ASP A 329 -2.11 -32.58 -49.76
C ASP A 329 -2.96 -33.56 -50.59
N GLU A 330 -2.88 -33.45 -51.93
CA GLU A 330 -2.80 -34.65 -52.76
C GLU A 330 -2.11 -34.35 -54.10
N ALA A 331 -1.13 -35.19 -54.38
CA ALA A 331 -0.26 -35.14 -55.53
C ALA A 331 -1.01 -35.57 -56.81
N SER A 332 -0.79 -34.83 -57.89
CA SER A 332 -0.87 -35.40 -59.23
C SER A 332 0.16 -34.74 -60.13
N GLU A 333 1.17 -35.54 -60.44
CA GLU A 333 2.07 -35.46 -61.57
C GLU A 333 1.37 -34.99 -62.85
N GLN A 334 2.11 -34.27 -63.71
CA GLN A 334 2.11 -34.30 -65.19
C GLN A 334 2.27 -32.89 -65.76
N SER A 335 3.51 -32.54 -66.07
CA SER A 335 4.10 -32.67 -67.41
C SER A 335 3.81 -31.43 -68.26
N TRP A 336 4.85 -30.61 -68.39
CA TRP A 336 4.96 -29.59 -69.42
C TRP A 336 4.61 -30.16 -70.81
N PRO A 337 4.12 -29.30 -71.70
CA PRO A 337 4.92 -29.12 -72.91
C PRO A 337 5.25 -27.65 -73.18
N VAL A 338 6.46 -27.55 -73.72
CA VAL A 338 7.07 -26.41 -74.39
C VAL A 338 6.54 -26.34 -75.83
N ASP A 339 6.54 -25.12 -76.37
CA ASP A 339 6.47 -24.71 -77.78
C ASP A 339 5.15 -24.73 -78.56
N SER A 340 4.72 -23.51 -78.93
CA SER A 340 4.50 -23.07 -80.32
C SER A 340 4.13 -21.57 -80.27
N ALA A 341 5.02 -20.62 -80.53
CA ALA A 341 5.41 -20.14 -81.86
C ALA A 341 4.22 -19.68 -82.73
N ASP A 342 4.20 -18.36 -83.01
CA ASP A 342 3.74 -17.68 -84.22
C ASP A 342 2.39 -18.07 -84.86
N ASP A 343 1.43 -17.14 -84.83
CA ASP A 343 0.58 -16.75 -85.99
C ASP A 343 -0.13 -15.42 -85.62
N ILE A 344 0.33 -14.24 -86.07
CA ILE A 344 0.17 -13.61 -87.39
C ILE A 344 -1.31 -13.42 -87.80
N THR A 345 -1.62 -12.16 -88.16
CA THR A 345 -2.74 -11.65 -88.98
C THR A 345 -4.15 -11.60 -88.36
N ALA A 346 -4.70 -10.41 -88.12
CA ALA A 346 -5.36 -9.51 -89.09
C ALA A 346 -6.82 -9.90 -89.40
N ARG A 347 -7.76 -9.11 -88.88
CA ARG A 347 -9.00 -8.67 -89.55
C ARG A 347 -9.71 -7.70 -88.61
N ASP A 348 -9.70 -6.40 -88.87
CA ASP A 348 -10.59 -5.68 -89.79
C ASP A 348 -12.08 -5.90 -89.54
N GLU A 349 -12.74 -4.74 -89.35
CA GLU A 349 -14.13 -4.41 -89.70
C GLU A 349 -15.26 -5.08 -88.88
N ASP A 350 -15.95 -4.28 -88.04
CA ASP A 350 -17.13 -3.54 -88.54
C ASP A 350 -17.81 -2.65 -87.46
N LEU A 351 -18.15 -1.44 -87.92
CA LEU A 351 -19.16 -0.48 -87.41
C LEU A 351 -20.59 -1.12 -87.45
N PRO A 352 -21.72 -0.49 -87.01
CA PRO A 352 -21.97 0.95 -86.83
C PRO A 352 -22.82 1.36 -85.61
N GLY A 353 -22.90 2.68 -85.38
CA GLY A 353 -23.81 3.35 -84.46
C GLY A 353 -23.44 4.80 -84.21
#